data_AF-A0A973M260-F1
#
_entry.id   AF-A0A973M260-F1
#
_cell.length_a   1.000
_cell.length_b   1.000
_cell.length_c   1.000
_cell.angle_alpha   90.00
_cell.angle_beta   90.00
_cell.angle_gamma   90.00
#
_symmetry.space_group_name_H-M   'P 1'
#
loop_
_entity.id
_entity.type
_entity.pdbx_description
1 polymer ?
#
loop_
_entity_poly.entity_id
_entity_poly.type
_entity_poly.pdbx_seq_one_letter_code
_entity_poly.pdbx_strand_id
1 'polypeptide(L)' 'MANSPSGESMVHRIVRVVEAFDGEHSTLSTAELARRAGLPSTTTYRLVDELLT' A
#
# COMPACT_ATOMS: atom_id res chain seq x y z
N MET A 1 20.70 -0.17 -4.68
CA MET A 1 20.22 -0.70 -3.39
C MET A 1 18.70 -0.56 -3.35
N ALA A 2 17.97 -1.60 -3.75
CA ALA A 2 16.53 -1.70 -3.63
C ALA A 2 16.25 -2.96 -2.82
N ASN A 3 15.94 -2.81 -1.53
CA ASN A 3 15.74 -3.94 -0.64
C ASN A 3 14.30 -4.45 -0.80
N SER A 4 13.97 -5.04 -1.94
CA SER A 4 12.84 -5.97 -2.08
C SER A 4 13.13 -6.97 -3.21
N PRO A 5 12.71 -8.24 -3.10
CA PRO A 5 12.94 -9.26 -4.14
C PRO A 5 12.30 -8.94 -5.50
N SER A 6 11.56 -7.84 -5.63
CA SER A 6 10.82 -7.44 -6.84
C SER A 6 11.33 -6.13 -7.48
N GLY A 7 12.41 -5.54 -6.98
CA GLY A 7 13.03 -4.32 -7.54
C GLY A 7 12.31 -3.00 -7.22
N GLU A 8 11.03 -3.03 -6.83
CA GLU A 8 10.30 -1.84 -6.37
C GLU A 8 10.72 -1.46 -4.93
N SER A 9 11.00 -0.18 -4.71
CA SER A 9 11.36 0.38 -3.40
C SER A 9 10.17 0.30 -2.43
N MET A 10 10.44 -0.05 -1.17
CA MET A 10 9.42 -0.06 -0.12
C MET A 10 8.79 1.33 0.08
N VAL A 11 9.60 2.38 -0.01
CA VAL A 11 9.12 3.77 0.09
C VAL A 11 8.08 4.08 -0.99
N HIS A 12 8.31 3.60 -2.22
CA HIS A 12 7.36 3.80 -3.32
C HIS A 12 6.02 3.11 -3.05
N ARG A 13 6.04 1.91 -2.45
CA ARG A 13 4.81 1.20 -2.07
C ARG A 13 4.04 1.93 -0.98
N ILE A 14 4.73 2.48 0.01
CA ILE A 14 4.11 3.27 1.09
C ILE A 14 3.49 4.55 0.52
N VAL A 15 4.18 5.25 -0.38
CA VAL A 15 3.63 6.44 -1.06
C VAL A 15 2.32 6.10 -1.78
N ARG A 16 2.29 5.01 -2.56
CA ARG A 16 1.07 4.55 -3.25
C ARG A 16 -0.07 4.18 -2.29
N VAL A 17 0.25 3.65 -1.11
CA VAL A 17 -0.74 3.37 -0.06
C VAL A 17 -1.33 4.67 0.49
N VAL A 18 -0.51 5.70 0.74
CA VAL A 18 -0.98 7.00 1.25
C VAL A 18 -1.78 7.76 0.18
N GLU A 19 -1.30 7.79 -1.06
CA GLU A 19 -1.96 8.45 -2.20
C GLU A 19 -3.29 7.79 -2.61
N ALA A 20 -3.54 6.54 -2.18
CA ALA A 20 -4.81 5.88 -2.44
C ALA A 20 -5.99 6.54 -1.71
N PHE A 21 -5.72 7.25 -0.61
CA PHE A 21 -6.71 8.02 0.14
C PHE A 21 -6.78 9.45 -0.40
N ASP A 22 -8.00 9.93 -0.63
CA ASP A 22 -8.27 11.29 -1.11
C ASP A 22 -9.52 11.87 -0.42
N GLY A 23 -9.94 13.08 -0.82
CA GLY A 23 -11.08 13.78 -0.23
C GLY A 23 -12.42 13.04 -0.35
N GLU A 24 -12.58 12.19 -1.38
CA GLU A 24 -13.78 11.39 -1.60
C GLU A 24 -13.65 9.99 -0.94
N HIS A 25 -12.43 9.55 -0.67
CA HIS A 25 -12.11 8.21 -0.22
C HIS A 25 -11.27 8.22 1.06
N SER A 26 -11.82 8.82 2.13
CA SER A 26 -11.20 8.83 3.45
C SER A 26 -11.18 7.48 4.14
N THR A 27 -11.97 6.52 3.68
CA THR A 27 -12.05 5.15 4.21
C THR A 27 -12.05 4.14 3.08
N LEU A 28 -11.16 3.16 3.17
CA LEU A 28 -11.02 2.10 2.17
C LEU A 28 -10.97 0.74 2.86
N SER A 29 -11.63 -0.25 2.27
CA SER A 29 -11.35 -1.65 2.63
C SER A 29 -9.94 -2.03 2.16
N THR A 30 -9.32 -3.04 2.76
CA THR A 30 -7.98 -3.50 2.36
C THR A 30 -7.95 -3.96 0.89
N ALA A 31 -9.05 -4.52 0.38
CA ALA A 31 -9.17 -4.91 -1.02
C ALA A 31 -9.23 -3.70 -1.96
N GLU A 32 -9.93 -2.63 -1.56
CA GLU A 32 -10.00 -1.39 -2.33
C GLU A 32 -8.66 -0.65 -2.32
N LEU A 33 -8.00 -0.62 -1.15
CA LEU A 33 -6.66 -0.07 -1.01
C LEU A 33 -5.66 -0.80 -1.91
N ALA A 34 -5.71 -2.15 -1.96
CA ALA A 34 -4.84 -2.93 -2.84
C ALA A 34 -5.04 -2.59 -4.33
N ARG A 35 -6.30 -2.43 -4.76
CA ARG A 35 -6.64 -2.03 -6.12
C ARG A 35 -6.13 -0.63 -6.45
N ARG A 36 -6.43 0.37 -5.60
CA ARG A 36 -6.07 1.78 -5.81
C ARG A 36 -4.56 2.00 -5.72
N ALA A 37 -3.92 1.38 -4.74
CA ALA A 37 -2.47 1.39 -4.62
C ALA A 37 -1.79 0.51 -5.68
N GLY A 38 -2.53 -0.30 -6.46
CA GLY A 38 -2.00 -1.23 -7.47
C GLY A 38 -0.96 -2.21 -6.93
N LEU A 39 -1.18 -2.72 -5.71
CA LEU A 39 -0.32 -3.66 -5.00
C LEU A 39 -1.02 -5.01 -4.88
N PRO A 40 -0.28 -6.13 -4.82
CA PRO A 40 -0.86 -7.42 -4.45
C PRO A 40 -1.56 -7.34 -3.09
N SER A 41 -2.71 -8.01 -2.94
CA SER A 41 -3.49 -7.98 -1.69
C SER A 41 -2.65 -8.43 -0.49
N THR A 42 -1.81 -9.46 -0.65
CA THR A 42 -0.92 -9.95 0.41
C THR A 42 0.12 -8.90 0.83
N THR A 43 0.62 -8.10 -0.11
CA THR A 43 1.55 -6.99 0.18
C THR A 43 0.83 -5.88 0.92
N THR A 44 -0.37 -5.52 0.46
CA THR A 44 -1.20 -4.49 1.09
C THR A 44 -1.56 -4.85 2.53
N TYR A 45 -1.99 -6.09 2.79
CA TYR A 45 -2.28 -6.57 4.14
C TYR A 45 -1.08 -6.44 5.08
N ARG A 46 0.11 -6.88 4.64
CA ARG A 46 1.33 -6.78 5.45
C ARG A 46 1.71 -5.33 5.77
N LEU A 47 1.59 -4.44 4.80
CA LEU A 47 1.90 -3.02 4.99
C LEU A 47 0.92 -2.35 5.96
N VAL A 48 -0.37 -2.65 5.84
CA VAL A 48 -1.39 -2.11 6.75
C VAL A 48 -1.16 -2.60 8.18
N ASP A 49 -0.85 -3.89 8.36
CA ASP A 49 -0.54 -4.47 9.66
C ASP A 49 0.68 -3.79 10.32
N GLU A 50 1.73 -3.53 9.53
CA GLU A 50 2.94 -2.83 9.99
C GLU A 50 2.69 -1.37 10.39
N LEU A 51 1.77 -0.66 9.71
CA LEU A 51 1.42 0.74 10.00
C LEU A 51 0.53 0.91 11.23
N LEU A 52 -0.18 -0.13 11.65
CA LEU A 52 -1.11 -0.11 12.78
C LEU A 52 -0.50 -0.62 14.09
N THR A 53 0.76 -1.05 14.05
CA THR A 53 1.55 -1.48 15.22
C THR A 53 2.26 -0.28 15.85
#